data_AF-A0ABD0NFH5-F1
#
_entry.id   AF-A0ABD0NFH5-F1
#
_cell.length_a   1.000
_cell.length_b   1.000
_cell.length_c   1.000
_cell.angle_alpha   90.00
_cell.angle_beta   90.00
_cell.angle_gamma   90.00
#
_symmetry.space_group_name_H-M   'P 1'
#
loop_
_entity.id
_entity.type
_entity.pdbx_description
1 polymer ?
#
loop_
_entity_poly.entity_id
_entity_poly.type
_entity_poly.pdbx_seq_one_letter_code
_entity_poly.pdbx_strand_id
1 'polypeptide(L)' 'LCDCDITEESCSVLSTVLKSNPSLKTLDVSKNNLQDSGVKKLIQNGLENANCTLQKL' A
#
# COMPACT_ATOMS: atom_id res chain seq x y z
N LEU A 1 -6.50 -6.94 -3.46
CA LEU A 1 -5.40 -7.84 -3.02
C LEU A 1 -5.72 -8.42 -1.65
N CYS A 2 -6.98 -8.81 -1.43
CA CYS A 2 -7.38 -9.47 -0.20
C CYS A 2 -6.87 -10.91 -0.23
N ASP A 3 -6.30 -11.40 0.88
CA ASP A 3 -5.88 -12.80 1.03
C ASP A 3 -4.91 -13.26 -0.08
N CYS A 4 -3.83 -12.50 -0.29
CA CYS A 4 -2.88 -12.65 -1.40
C CYS A 4 -1.44 -12.89 -0.93
N ASP A 5 -1.24 -13.27 0.34
CA ASP A 5 0.08 -13.45 0.97
C ASP A 5 1.04 -12.27 0.73
N ILE A 6 0.54 -11.04 0.90
CA ILE A 6 1.35 -9.83 0.73
C ILE A 6 2.52 -9.84 1.72
N THR A 7 3.73 -9.81 1.19
CA THR A 7 4.96 -9.73 1.97
C THR A 7 5.40 -8.28 2.18
N GLU A 8 6.43 -8.09 3.01
CA GLU A 8 7.07 -6.79 3.18
C GLU A 8 7.63 -6.22 1.86
N GLU A 9 8.17 -7.07 1.00
CA GLU A 9 8.68 -6.67 -0.33
C GLU A 9 7.53 -6.20 -1.22
N SER A 10 6.40 -6.91 -1.21
CA SER A 10 5.19 -6.49 -1.91
C SER A 10 4.69 -5.13 -1.40
N CYS A 11 4.79 -4.84 -0.09
CA CYS A 11 4.46 -3.52 0.47
C CYS A 11 5.36 -2.40 -0.09
N SER A 12 6.66 -2.67 -0.29
CA SER A 12 7.57 -1.73 -0.98
C SER A 12 7.12 -1.47 -2.42
N VAL A 13 6.74 -2.50 -3.17
CA VAL A 13 6.24 -2.35 -4.55
C VAL A 13 4.92 -1.56 -4.57
N LEU A 14 3.96 -1.92 -3.72
CA LEU A 14 2.68 -1.23 -3.59
C LEU A 14 2.86 0.26 -3.27
N SER A 15 3.82 0.60 -2.41
CA SER A 15 4.13 2.00 -2.09
C SER A 15 4.57 2.80 -3.32
N THR A 16 5.30 2.17 -4.25
CA THR A 16 5.71 2.79 -5.52
C THR A 16 4.51 2.98 -6.46
N VAL A 17 3.59 2.01 -6.49
CA VAL A 17 2.35 2.13 -7.27
C VAL A 17 1.47 3.25 -6.74
N LEU A 18 1.34 3.38 -5.41
CA LEU A 18 0.54 4.44 -4.78
C LEU A 18 1.04 5.85 -5.14
N LYS A 19 2.35 6.02 -5.31
CA LYS A 19 2.98 7.28 -5.73
C LYS A 19 2.75 7.58 -7.22
N SER A 20 2.84 6.56 -8.06
CA SER A 20 2.84 6.71 -9.52
C SER A 20 1.44 6.61 -10.14
N ASN A 21 0.43 6.21 -9.37
CA ASN A 21 -0.93 6.01 -9.86
C ASN A 21 -1.96 6.90 -9.13
N PRO A 22 -2.13 8.17 -9.55
CA PRO A 22 -3.11 9.10 -8.98
C PRO A 22 -4.57 8.75 -9.33
N SER A 23 -4.80 7.73 -10.17
CA SER A 23 -6.15 7.24 -10.45
C SER A 23 -6.65 6.24 -9.40
N LEU A 24 -5.74 5.63 -8.63
CA LEU A 24 -6.09 4.64 -7.63
C LEU A 24 -6.73 5.29 -6.40
N LYS A 25 -8.04 5.07 -6.20
CA LYS A 25 -8.80 5.61 -5.06
C LYS A 25 -9.06 4.61 -3.95
N THR A 26 -9.09 3.32 -4.29
CA THR A 26 -9.38 2.24 -3.35
C THR A 26 -8.41 1.08 -3.56
N LEU A 27 -7.87 0.55 -2.47
CA LEU A 27 -6.98 -0.60 -2.50
C LEU A 27 -7.33 -1.51 -1.33
N ASP A 28 -7.88 -2.69 -1.59
CA ASP A 28 -8.17 -3.66 -0.53
C ASP A 28 -6.98 -4.59 -0.33
N VAL A 29 -6.35 -4.51 0.86
CA VAL A 29 -5.28 -5.41 1.32
C VAL A 29 -5.69 -6.21 2.56
N SER A 30 -7.00 -6.29 2.84
CA SER A 30 -7.52 -7.01 3.99
C SER A 30 -7.18 -8.50 3.95
N LYS A 31 -7.24 -9.16 5.11
CA LYS A 31 -6.88 -10.57 5.29
C LYS A 31 -5.44 -10.93 4.89
N ASN A 32 -4.54 -9.95 4.78
CA ASN A 32 -3.10 -10.22 4.69
C ASN A 32 -2.44 -9.91 6.04
N ASN A 33 -1.45 -10.72 6.40
CA ASN A 33 -0.59 -10.42 7.54
C ASN A 33 0.56 -9.50 7.11
N LEU A 34 0.26 -8.20 6.99
CA LEU A 34 1.23 -7.21 6.50
C LEU A 34 2.43 -6.99 7.43
N GLN A 35 2.30 -7.37 8.70
CA GLN A 35 3.26 -7.09 9.77
C GLN A 35 3.55 -5.58 9.94
N ASP A 36 4.18 -5.20 11.06
CA ASP A 36 4.48 -3.80 11.33
C ASP A 36 5.45 -3.19 10.30
N SER A 37 6.39 -3.99 9.79
CA SER A 37 7.37 -3.54 8.80
C SER A 37 6.71 -3.24 7.44
N GLY A 38 5.80 -4.08 6.98
CA GLY A 38 5.05 -3.86 5.74
C GLY A 38 4.13 -2.64 5.82
N VAL A 39 3.41 -2.48 6.95
CA VAL A 39 2.57 -1.31 7.18
C VAL A 39 3.40 -0.02 7.22
N LYS A 40 4.53 0.01 7.92
CA LYS A 40 5.44 1.18 7.94
C LYS A 40 5.90 1.55 6.53
N LYS A 41 6.24 0.56 5.69
CA LYS A 41 6.63 0.81 4.30
C LYS A 41 5.51 1.43 3.49
N LEU A 42 4.28 0.93 3.61
CA LEU A 42 3.12 1.51 2.91
C LEU A 42 2.87 2.96 3.33
N ILE A 43 2.97 3.25 4.64
CA ILE A 43 2.75 4.61 5.16
C ILE A 43 3.85 5.55 4.67
N GLN A 44 5.12 5.28 5.02
CA GLN A 44 6.25 6.18 4.75
C GLN A 44 6.52 6.36 3.26
N ASN A 45 6.39 5.28 2.49
CA ASN A 45 6.77 5.29 1.08
C ASN A 45 5.57 5.38 0.12
N GLY A 46 4.34 5.44 0.62
CA GLY A 46 3.15 5.44 -0.23
C GLY A 46 2.15 6.49 0.20
N LEU A 47 1.56 6.30 1.39
CA LEU A 47 0.41 7.08 1.87
C LEU A 47 0.79 8.50 2.33
N GLU A 48 1.98 8.68 2.91
CA GLU A 48 2.50 10.02 3.27
C GLU A 48 2.92 10.85 2.05
N ASN A 49 2.90 10.26 0.85
CA ASN A 49 3.22 11.00 -0.36
C ASN A 49 2.11 11.98 -0.72
N ALA A 50 2.46 13.23 -1.02
CA ALA A 50 1.50 14.28 -1.40
C ALA A 50 0.70 13.95 -2.69
N ASN A 51 1.23 13.09 -3.56
CA ASN A 51 0.55 12.64 -4.77
C ASN A 51 -0.32 11.40 -4.53
N CYS A 52 -0.33 10.84 -3.31
CA CYS A 52 -1.23 9.74 -2.98
C CYS A 52 -2.66 10.26 -2.97
N THR A 53 -3.51 9.65 -3.77
CA THR A 53 -4.94 10.02 -3.86
C THR A 53 -5.87 8.93 -3.33
N LEU A 54 -5.29 7.94 -2.66
CA LEU A 54 -6.02 6.81 -2.10
C LEU A 54 -6.95 7.34 -1.00
N GLN A 55 -8.24 7.02 -1.13
CA GLN A 55 -9.28 7.43 -0.19
C GLN A 55 -9.65 6.31 0.77
N LYS A 56 -9.46 5.05 0.33
CA LYS A 56 -9.77 3.87 1.12
C LYS A 56 -8.71 2.79 0.93
N LEU A 57 -8.21 2.29 2.07
CA LEU A 57 -7.32 1.13 2.20
C LEU A 57 -8.07 0.02 2.95
#